data_AF-A0A9X5GVE4-F1
#
_entry.id   AF-A0A9X5GVE4-F1
#
_cell.length_a   1.000
_cell.length_b   1.000
_cell.length_c   1.000
_cell.angle_alpha   90.00
_cell.angle_beta   90.00
_cell.angle_gamma   90.00
#
_symmetry.space_group_name_H-M   'P 1'
#
loop_
_entity.id
_entity.type
_entity.pdbx_description
1 polymer ?
#
loop_
_entity_poly.entity_id
_entity_poly.type
_entity_poly.pdbx_seq_one_letter_code
_entity_poly.pdbx_strand_id
1 'polypeptide(L)'
;MKKNIILWMAASAVVMLAFPWLAATFVKGDAGMAVCFLLFFAVNPLYSVLIGAFAGKDIRRLWSLPVISSALFLIGTWIFFDMGESAFILYAAVYLVLGIAAMLIKKKMQK
;
A
#
# COMPACT_ATOMS: atom_id res chain seq x y z
N MET A 1 1.56 -3.99 22.28
CA MET A 1 2.23 -4.10 20.95
C MET A 1 1.42 -4.87 19.89
N LYS A 2 0.81 -6.04 20.15
CA LYS A 2 0.04 -6.79 19.12
C LYS A 2 -1.16 -6.02 18.53
N LYS A 3 -1.88 -5.22 19.34
CA LYS A 3 -3.00 -4.39 18.87
C LYS A 3 -2.62 -3.43 17.74
N ASN A 4 -1.42 -2.86 17.79
CA ASN A 4 -0.95 -1.91 16.77
C ASN A 4 -0.72 -2.62 15.42
N ILE A 5 -0.19 -3.85 15.44
CA ILE A 5 0.05 -4.63 14.21
C ILE A 5 -1.27 -4.96 13.50
N ILE A 6 -2.27 -5.41 14.26
CA ILE A 6 -3.60 -5.72 13.73
C ILE A 6 -4.26 -4.45 13.16
N LEU A 7 -4.11 -3.31 13.86
CA LEU A 7 -4.63 -2.03 13.38
C LEU A 7 -3.95 -1.58 12.08
N TRP A 8 -2.62 -1.73 11.97
CA TRP A 8 -1.90 -1.40 10.74
C TRP A 8 -2.24 -2.34 9.58
N MET A 9 -2.42 -3.63 9.85
CA MET A 9 -2.91 -4.58 8.84
C MET A 9 -4.33 -4.24 8.38
N ALA A 10 -5.23 -3.90 9.32
CA ALA A 10 -6.59 -3.48 8.99
C ALA A 10 -6.58 -2.19 8.17
N ALA A 11 -5.75 -1.21 8.54
CA ALA A 11 -5.56 0.00 7.76
C ALA A 11 -5.02 -0.30 6.35
N SER A 12 -4.11 -1.26 6.21
CA SER A 12 -3.58 -1.66 4.90
C SER A 12 -4.68 -2.26 4.03
N ALA A 13 -5.53 -3.11 4.60
CA ALA A 13 -6.68 -3.67 3.90
C ALA A 13 -7.67 -2.58 3.47
N VAL A 14 -7.97 -1.61 4.34
CA VAL A 14 -8.86 -0.49 3.99
C VAL A 14 -8.27 0.34 2.85
N VAL A 15 -7.01 0.77 2.96
CA VAL A 15 -6.38 1.63 1.96
C VAL A 15 -6.20 0.90 0.63
N MET A 16 -5.74 -0.35 0.66
CA MET A 16 -5.34 -1.09 -0.53
C MET A 16 -6.46 -1.92 -1.17
N LEU A 17 -7.58 -2.17 -0.49
CA LEU A 17 -8.73 -2.88 -1.04
C LEU A 17 -9.99 -2.01 -1.09
N ALA A 18 -10.34 -1.33 0.02
CA ALA A 18 -11.59 -0.58 0.07
C ALA A 18 -11.54 0.66 -0.83
N PHE A 19 -10.42 1.38 -0.91
CA PHE A 19 -10.32 2.53 -1.82
C PHE A 19 -10.38 2.16 -3.31
N PRO A 20 -9.63 1.14 -3.80
CA PRO A 20 -9.83 0.64 -5.16
C PRO A 20 -11.27 0.23 -5.45
N TRP A 21 -11.92 -0.46 -4.50
CA TRP A 21 -13.32 -0.86 -4.64
C TRP A 21 -14.27 0.34 -4.74
N LEU A 22 -14.10 1.34 -3.86
CA LEU A 22 -14.89 2.58 -3.87
C LEU A 22 -14.70 3.35 -5.18
N ALA A 23 -13.47 3.43 -5.70
CA ALA A 23 -13.18 4.07 -6.97
C ALA A 23 -13.88 3.34 -8.13
N ALA A 24 -13.78 2.01 -8.18
CA ALA A 24 -14.38 1.19 -9.24
C ALA A 24 -15.92 1.19 -9.21
N THR A 25 -16.53 1.31 -8.03
CA THR A 25 -17.99 1.21 -7.87
C THR A 25 -18.72 2.55 -7.98
N PHE A 26 -18.15 3.63 -7.45
CA PHE A 26 -18.85 4.91 -7.32
C PHE A 26 -18.44 5.98 -8.32
N VAL A 27 -17.27 5.87 -8.97
CA VAL A 27 -16.75 6.93 -9.84
C VAL A 27 -16.90 6.54 -11.30
N LYS A 28 -17.75 7.27 -12.04
CA LYS A 28 -18.04 7.03 -13.46
C LYS A 28 -17.44 8.13 -14.35
N GLY A 29 -17.12 7.78 -15.59
CA GLY A 29 -16.57 8.70 -16.58
C GLY A 29 -15.16 9.18 -16.23
N ASP A 30 -14.77 10.36 -16.73
CA ASP A 30 -13.40 10.89 -16.61
C ASP A 30 -12.94 11.13 -15.17
N ALA A 31 -13.88 11.30 -14.23
CA ALA A 31 -13.58 11.39 -12.80
C ALA A 31 -12.90 10.12 -12.26
N GLY A 32 -13.18 8.95 -12.85
CA GLY A 32 -12.59 7.67 -12.43
C GLY A 32 -11.07 7.67 -12.61
N MET A 33 -10.61 8.21 -13.73
CA MET A 33 -9.18 8.32 -14.04
C MET A 33 -8.46 9.26 -13.06
N ALA A 34 -9.06 10.41 -12.73
CA ALA A 34 -8.49 11.36 -11.76
C ALA A 34 -8.37 10.74 -10.36
N VAL A 35 -9.39 9.99 -9.92
CA VAL A 35 -9.37 9.28 -8.63
C VAL A 35 -8.32 8.18 -8.62
N CYS A 36 -8.16 7.43 -9.72
CA CYS A 36 -7.10 6.42 -9.84
C CYS A 36 -5.70 7.05 -9.78
N PHE A 37 -5.50 8.18 -10.46
CA PHE A 37 -4.23 8.91 -10.36
C PHE A 37 -3.93 9.35 -8.93
N LEU A 38 -4.92 9.90 -8.22
CA LEU A 38 -4.74 10.31 -6.83
C LEU A 38 -4.44 9.11 -5.92
N LEU A 39 -5.13 7.98 -6.13
CA LEU A 39 -4.88 6.76 -5.35
C LEU A 39 -3.49 6.18 -5.61
N PHE A 40 -3.09 6.02 -6.87
CA PHE A 40 -1.85 5.35 -7.24
C PHE A 40 -0.61 6.25 -7.10
N PHE A 41 -0.73 7.57 -7.31
CA PHE A 41 0.44 8.46 -7.24
C PHE A 41 0.59 9.20 -5.91
N ALA A 42 -0.47 9.35 -5.12
CA ALA A 42 -0.40 10.05 -3.84
C ALA A 42 -0.69 9.13 -2.64
N VAL A 43 -1.88 8.53 -2.60
CA VAL A 43 -2.36 7.81 -1.39
C VAL A 43 -1.53 6.54 -1.14
N ASN A 44 -1.38 5.67 -2.15
CA ASN A 44 -0.68 4.41 -1.99
C ASN A 44 0.83 4.57 -1.74
N PRO A 45 1.55 5.45 -2.46
CA PRO A 45 2.96 5.74 -2.17
C PRO A 45 3.16 6.30 -0.76
N LEU A 46 2.33 7.27 -0.35
CA LEU A 46 2.41 7.85 0.98
C LEU A 46 2.17 6.80 2.06
N TYR A 47 1.13 5.97 1.89
CA TYR A 47 0.86 4.88 2.83
C TYR A 47 2.00 3.88 2.91
N SER A 48 2.60 3.52 1.77
CA SER A 48 3.74 2.60 1.74
C SER A 48 4.95 3.14 2.53
N VAL A 49 5.26 4.43 2.38
CA VAL A 49 6.32 5.08 3.15
C VAL A 49 6.00 5.09 4.65
N LEU A 50 4.76 5.41 5.03
CA LEU A 50 4.34 5.44 6.43
C LEU A 50 4.43 4.05 7.09
N ILE A 51 3.92 3.02 6.42
CA ILE A 51 3.95 1.66 6.98
C ILE A 51 5.38 1.10 7.00
N GLY A 52 6.19 1.44 6.00
CA GLY A 52 7.63 1.17 5.97
C GLY A 52 8.35 1.80 7.16
N ALA A 53 8.17 3.10 7.39
CA ALA A 53 8.75 3.81 8.52
C ALA A 53 8.28 3.22 9.86
N PHE A 54 7.01 2.84 9.99
CA PHE A 54 6.50 2.17 11.19
C PHE A 54 7.18 0.80 11.40
N ALA A 55 7.31 0.01 10.33
CA ALA A 55 7.99 -1.28 10.39
C ALA A 55 9.49 -1.15 10.72
N GLY A 56 10.11 -0.01 10.41
CA GLY A 56 11.50 0.29 10.74
C GLY A 56 11.78 0.41 12.24
N LYS A 57 10.76 0.68 13.07
CA LYS A 57 10.89 0.68 14.53
C LYS A 57 11.19 -0.71 15.09
N ASP A 58 10.56 -1.75 14.52
CA ASP A 58 10.67 -3.14 14.98
C ASP A 58 10.86 -4.11 13.80
N ILE A 59 12.00 -3.99 13.10
CA ILE A 59 12.23 -4.72 11.85
C ILE A 59 12.10 -6.23 11.96
N ARG A 60 12.51 -6.84 13.09
CA ARG A 60 12.42 -8.30 13.29
C ARG A 60 10.99 -8.83 13.27
N ARG A 61 10.01 -8.00 13.62
CA ARG A 61 8.61 -8.40 13.76
C ARG A 61 7.71 -7.83 12.66
N LEU A 62 8.08 -6.67 12.12
CA LEU A 62 7.23 -5.90 11.21
C LEU A 62 7.71 -5.92 9.75
N TRP A 63 8.79 -6.64 9.44
CA TRP A 63 9.31 -6.70 8.06
C TRP A 63 8.28 -7.16 7.02
N SER A 64 7.33 -8.00 7.43
CA SER A 64 6.26 -8.48 6.55
C SER A 64 5.21 -7.40 6.21
N LEU A 65 5.13 -6.28 6.93
CA LEU A 65 4.08 -5.28 6.72
C LEU A 65 4.14 -4.61 5.32
N PRO A 66 5.29 -4.10 4.83
CA PRO A 66 5.36 -3.56 3.47
C PRO A 66 5.09 -4.60 2.38
N VAL A 67 5.49 -5.85 2.61
CA VAL A 67 5.24 -6.97 1.70
C VAL A 67 3.74 -7.25 1.62
N ILE A 68 3.08 -7.39 2.77
CA ILE A 68 1.64 -7.63 2.86
C ILE A 68 0.86 -6.47 2.25
N SER A 69 1.24 -5.23 2.52
CA SER A 69 0.58 -4.05 1.95
C SER A 69 0.69 -3.99 0.42
N SER A 70 1.84 -4.34 -0.13
CA SER A 70 2.05 -4.34 -1.59
C SER A 70 1.30 -5.49 -2.26
N ALA A 71 1.24 -6.66 -1.61
CA ALA A 71 0.46 -7.80 -2.08
C ALA A 71 -1.05 -7.50 -2.04
N LEU A 72 -1.56 -6.88 -0.96
CA LEU A 72 -2.95 -6.44 -0.85
C LEU A 72 -3.33 -5.47 -1.96
N PHE A 73 -2.44 -4.53 -2.31
CA PHE A 73 -2.66 -3.61 -3.43
C PHE A 73 -2.82 -4.34 -4.76
N LEU A 74 -1.93 -5.30 -5.05
CA LEU A 74 -1.98 -6.07 -6.29
C LEU A 74 -3.27 -6.90 -6.37
N ILE A 75 -3.64 -7.56 -5.27
CA ILE A 75 -4.88 -8.34 -5.19
C ILE A 75 -6.11 -7.43 -5.37
N GLY A 76 -6.14 -6.28 -4.70
CA GLY A 76 -7.25 -5.33 -4.80
C GLY A 76 -7.43 -4.78 -6.22
N THR A 77 -6.34 -4.39 -6.87
CA THR A 77 -6.40 -3.88 -8.24
C THR A 77 -6.82 -4.94 -9.25
N TRP A 78 -6.35 -6.18 -9.12
CA TRP A 78 -6.82 -7.27 -9.98
C TRP A 78 -8.27 -7.69 -9.76
N ILE A 79 -8.81 -7.54 -8.55
CA ILE A 79 -10.22 -7.85 -8.27
C ILE A 79 -11.15 -6.74 -8.79
N PHE A 80 -10.77 -5.46 -8.65
CA PHE A 80 -11.68 -4.33 -8.86
C PHE A 80 -11.44 -3.52 -10.15
N PHE A 81 -10.25 -3.57 -10.73
CA PHE A 81 -9.91 -2.83 -11.95
C PHE A 81 -9.83 -3.77 -13.15
N ASP A 82 -8.67 -4.38 -13.36
CA ASP A 82 -8.42 -5.29 -14.48
C ASP A 82 -7.45 -6.39 -14.05
N MET A 83 -7.88 -7.63 -14.26
CA MET A 83 -7.15 -8.81 -13.83
C MET A 83 -6.01 -9.11 -14.80
N GLY A 84 -4.79 -9.23 -14.29
CA GLY A 84 -3.61 -9.58 -15.09
C GLY A 84 -2.86 -8.39 -15.71
N GLU A 85 -3.30 -7.16 -15.43
CA GLU A 85 -2.61 -5.97 -15.92
C GLU A 85 -1.21 -5.82 -15.33
N SER A 86 -0.22 -5.72 -16.22
CA SER A 86 1.20 -5.69 -15.86
C SER A 86 1.60 -4.38 -15.17
N ALA A 87 0.88 -3.30 -15.45
CA ALA A 87 1.11 -2.00 -14.82
C ALA A 87 0.95 -2.07 -13.29
N PHE A 88 -0.04 -2.81 -12.78
CA PHE A 88 -0.27 -2.95 -11.34
C PHE A 88 0.85 -3.71 -10.64
N ILE A 89 1.53 -4.63 -11.34
CA ILE A 89 2.73 -5.31 -10.82
C ILE A 89 3.86 -4.31 -10.63
N LEU A 90 4.07 -3.39 -11.60
CA LEU A 90 5.07 -2.34 -11.48
C LEU A 90 4.76 -1.39 -10.32
N TYR A 91 3.50 -0.96 -10.15
CA TYR A 91 3.10 -0.15 -9.00
C TYR A 91 3.34 -0.88 -7.67
N ALA A 92 2.96 -2.16 -7.57
CA ALA A 92 3.20 -2.96 -6.38
C ALA A 92 4.70 -3.10 -6.06
N ALA A 93 5.54 -3.29 -7.09
CA ALA A 93 6.99 -3.35 -6.93
C ALA A 93 7.57 -2.01 -6.45
N VAL A 94 7.13 -0.89 -7.03
CA VAL A 94 7.54 0.46 -6.60
C VAL A 94 7.12 0.71 -5.15
N TYR A 95 5.89 0.38 -4.77
CA TYR A 95 5.42 0.55 -3.39
C TYR A 95 6.22 -0.31 -2.43
N LEU A 96 6.54 -1.56 -2.80
CA LEU A 96 7.37 -2.43 -1.99
C LEU A 96 8.77 -1.82 -1.76
N VAL A 97 9.40 -1.31 -2.82
CA VAL A 97 10.70 -0.63 -2.73
C VAL A 97 10.62 0.58 -1.82
N LEU A 98 9.59 1.44 -1.97
CA LEU A 98 9.39 2.60 -1.10
C LEU A 98 9.21 2.20 0.37
N GLY A 99 8.41 1.18 0.65
CA GLY A 99 8.17 0.70 2.01
C GLY A 99 9.42 0.08 2.65
N ILE A 100 10.19 -0.70 1.89
CA ILE A 100 11.47 -1.26 2.37
C ILE A 100 12.50 -0.14 2.58
N ALA A 101 12.62 0.80 1.65
CA ALA A 101 13.54 1.93 1.79
C ALA A 101 13.23 2.76 3.04
N ALA A 102 11.96 3.13 3.24
CA ALA A 102 11.52 3.87 4.42
C ALA A 102 11.79 3.11 5.73
N MET A 103 11.58 1.80 5.73
CA MET A 103 11.90 0.92 6.86
C MET A 103 13.39 0.93 7.20
N LEU A 104 14.25 0.78 6.19
CA LEU A 104 15.71 0.75 6.38
C LEU A 104 16.24 2.11 6.85
N ILE A 105 15.74 3.21 6.27
CA ILE A 105 16.08 4.57 6.70
C ILE A 105 15.70 4.76 8.16
N LYS A 106 14.46 4.42 8.55
CA LYS A 106 14.01 4.63 9.92
C LYS A 106 14.80 3.80 10.94
N LYS A 107 15.13 2.55 10.59
CA LYS A 107 16.01 1.71 11.40
C LYS A 107 17.39 2.34 11.61
N LYS A 108 18.00 2.90 10.54
CA LYS A 108 19.30 3.57 10.63
C LYS A 108 19.26 4.82 11.51
N MET A 109 18.18 5.59 11.47
CA MET A 109 18.01 6.78 12.31
C MET A 109 17.75 6.47 13.80
N GLN A 110 17.36 5.24 14.13
CA GLN A 110 17.11 4.80 15.51
C GLN A 110 18.35 4.16 16.17
N LYS A 111 19.45 4.01 15.41
CA LYS A 111 20.71 3.43 15.84
C LYS A 111 21.72 4.53 16.10
#